data_AF-S0G153-F1
#
_entry.id   AF-S0G153-F1
#
_cell.length_a   1.000
_cell.length_b   1.000
_cell.length_c   1.000
_cell.angle_alpha   90.00
_cell.angle_beta   90.00
_cell.angle_gamma   90.00
#
_symmetry.space_group_name_H-M   'P 1'
#
loop_
_entity.id
_entity.type
_entity.pdbx_description
1 polymer ?
#
loop_
_entity_poly.entity_id
_entity_poly.type
_entity_poly.pdbx_seq_one_letter_code
_entity_poly.pdbx_strand_id
1 'polypeptide(L)' 'MTDRENVSTKIAISDVTLDASIYPRENIDHKRVSIFAENIRDGFYI' A
#
# COMPACT_ATOMS: atom_id res chain seq x y z
N MET A 1 0.13 -14.45 28.45
CA MET A 1 0.69 -13.62 27.36
C MET A 1 -0.12 -13.99 26.14
N THR A 2 -1.11 -13.15 25.80
CA THR A 2 -2.14 -13.51 24.82
C THR A 2 -1.60 -13.28 23.41
N ASP A 3 -1.47 -14.34 22.62
CA ASP A 3 -1.21 -14.26 21.20
C ASP A 3 -2.31 -13.41 20.54
N ARG A 4 -1.92 -12.27 19.97
CA ARG A 4 -2.84 -11.48 19.14
C ARG A 4 -3.00 -12.24 17.83
N GLU A 5 -4.18 -12.80 17.60
CA GLU A 5 -4.51 -13.39 16.30
C GLU A 5 -4.16 -12.40 15.19
N ASN A 6 -3.28 -12.82 14.28
CA ASN A 6 -2.95 -12.04 13.09
C ASN A 6 -4.15 -12.14 12.13
N VAL A 7 -5.19 -11.35 12.39
CA VAL A 7 -6.34 -11.25 11.50
C VAL A 7 -5.87 -10.49 10.26
N SER A 8 -5.44 -11.24 9.24
CA SER A 8 -5.23 -10.70 7.90
C SER A 8 -6.60 -10.43 7.29
N THR A 9 -7.19 -9.29 7.66
CA THR A 9 -8.43 -8.82 7.04
C THR A 9 -8.14 -8.49 5.59
N LYS A 10 -8.70 -9.28 4.68
CA LYS A 10 -8.69 -8.97 3.25
C LYS A 10 -9.83 -8.00 2.96
N ILE A 11 -9.51 -6.90 2.30
CA ILE A 11 -10.46 -5.86 1.92
C ILE A 11 -10.51 -5.82 0.39
N ALA A 12 -11.70 -5.64 -0.20
CA ALA A 12 -11.78 -5.47 -1.65
C ALA A 12 -11.20 -4.11 -2.05
N ILE A 13 -10.48 -4.06 -3.17
CA ILE A 13 -9.88 -2.81 -3.66
C ILE A 13 -10.96 -1.76 -3.96
N SER A 14 -12.15 -2.20 -4.38
CA SER A 14 -13.33 -1.33 -4.59
C SER A 14 -13.72 -0.53 -3.36
N ASP A 15 -13.44 -1.05 -2.18
CA ASP A 15 -13.84 -0.48 -0.89
C ASP A 15 -12.77 0.49 -0.36
N VAL A 16 -11.65 0.64 -1.06
CA VAL A 16 -10.56 1.55 -0.72
C VAL A 16 -10.75 2.88 -1.43
N THR A 17 -11.14 3.89 -0.66
CA THR A 17 -11.22 5.28 -1.16
C THR A 17 -9.93 6.04 -0.89
N LEU A 18 -9.48 6.79 -1.90
CA LEU A 18 -8.31 7.64 -1.79
C LEU A 18 -8.73 9.03 -1.31
N ASP A 19 -8.34 9.37 -0.08
CA ASP A 19 -8.56 10.70 0.46
C ASP A 19 -7.30 11.56 0.25
N ALA A 20 -7.40 12.51 -0.69
CA ALA A 20 -6.31 13.42 -1.02
C ALA A 20 -6.02 14.47 0.06
N SER A 21 -6.93 14.66 1.02
CA SER A 21 -6.73 15.59 2.14
C SER A 21 -5.77 15.05 3.20
N ILE A 22 -5.74 13.72 3.38
CA ILE A 22 -4.81 13.04 4.29
C ILE A 22 -3.56 12.52 3.58
N TYR A 23 -3.61 12.29 2.27
CA TYR A 23 -2.48 11.83 1.47
C TYR A 23 -2.32 12.63 0.17
N PRO A 24 -1.87 13.89 0.25
CA PRO A 24 -1.73 14.76 -0.90
C PRO A 24 -0.68 14.22 -1.86
N ARG A 25 -1.06 14.08 -3.14
CA ARG A 25 -0.19 13.51 -4.19
C ARG A 25 0.65 14.52 -4.93
N GLU A 26 0.48 15.80 -4.64
CA GLU A 26 1.10 16.93 -5.34
C GLU A 26 2.64 16.88 -5.34
N ASN A 27 3.23 16.29 -4.30
CA ASN A 27 4.69 16.17 -4.14
C ASN A 27 5.20 14.73 -4.32
N ILE A 28 4.40 13.83 -4.90
CA ILE A 28 4.84 12.46 -5.12
C ILE A 28 5.76 12.42 -6.34
N ASP A 29 7.02 12.05 -6.11
CA ASP A 29 7.98 11.76 -7.17
C ASP A 29 7.56 10.50 -7.93
N HIS A 30 7.16 10.68 -9.20
CA HIS A 30 6.75 9.59 -10.09
C HIS A 30 7.84 8.52 -10.27
N LYS A 31 9.13 8.88 -10.13
CA LYS A 31 10.23 7.92 -10.19
C LYS A 31 10.15 6.89 -9.06
N ARG A 32 9.75 7.33 -7.86
CA ARG A 32 9.58 6.44 -6.70
C ARG A 32 8.35 5.54 -6.86
N VAL A 33 7.30 6.04 -7.51
CA VAL A 33 6.10 5.24 -7.83
C VAL A 33 6.46 4.12 -8.80
N SER A 34 7.26 4.39 -9.83
CA SER A 34 7.71 3.37 -10.79
C SER A 34 8.52 2.27 -10.11
N ILE A 35 9.51 2.63 -9.29
CA ILE A 35 10.33 1.65 -8.54
C ILE A 35 9.47 0.81 -7.59
N PHE A 36 8.50 1.43 -6.92
CA PHE A 36 7.59 0.72 -6.02
C PHE A 36 6.67 -0.26 -6.78
N ALA A 37 6.18 0.12 -7.95
CA ALA A 37 5.35 -0.74 -8.79
C ALA A 37 6.13 -1.94 -9.38
N GLU A 38 7.40 -1.74 -9.73
CA GLU A 38 8.31 -2.82 -10.16
C GLU A 38 8.56 -3.81 -9.02
N ASN A 39 8.88 -3.33 -7.81
CA ASN A 39 9.08 -4.18 -6.63
C ASN A 39 7.82 -4.98 -6.23
N ILE A 40 6.62 -4.43 -6.40
CA ILE A 40 5.36 -5.17 -6.18
C ILE A 40 5.19 -6.28 -7.22
N ARG A 41 5.55 -6.00 -8.48
CA ARG A 41 5.35 -6.92 -9.61
C ARG A 41 6.30 -8.11 -9.55
N ASP A 42 7.56 -7.86 -9.22
CA ASP A 42 8.61 -8.88 -9.19
C ASP A 42 8.54 -9.74 -7.91
N GLY A 43 7.66 -9.38 -6.97
CA GLY A 43 7.59 -9.94 -5.63
C GLY A 43 8.65 -9.29 -4.74
N PHE A 44 8.24 -8.81 -3.57
CA PHE A 44 9.19 -8.23 -2.62
C PHE A 44 10.18 -9.31 -2.14
N TYR A 45 11.42 -9.26 -2.64
CA TYR A 45 12.53 -9.97 -2.02
C TYR A 45 13.17 -9.04 -0.98
N ILE A 46 13.01 -9.42 0.29
CA ILE A 46 13.58 -8.75 1.47
C ILE A 46 14.83 -9.53 1.90
#